data_AF-A0A848TUU9-F1
#
_entry.id   AF-A0A848TUU9-F1
#
_cell.length_a   1.000
_cell.length_b   1.000
_cell.length_c   1.000
_cell.angle_alpha   90.00
_cell.angle_beta   90.00
_cell.angle_gamma   90.00
#
_symmetry.space_group_name_H-M   'P 1'
#
loop_
_entity.id
_entity.type
_entity.pdbx_description
1 polymer ?
#
loop_
_entity_poly.entity_id
_entity_poly.type
_entity_poly.pdbx_seq_one_letter_code
_entity_poly.pdbx_strand_id
1 'polypeptide(L)'
;MSDDLIITPKSKTKEESEEEKEEKVSQSSALPSHLIYEVIRREGQEELARSNRSLIWSGVAAGMMMSFSVLGEAIFRTYLPDAPYSYLVENIGYSFGFLLVIMGRL
;
A
#
# COMPACT_ATOMS: atom_id res chain seq x y z
N MET A 1 5.83 -59.02 -1.47
CA MET A 1 6.85 -59.53 -0.53
C MET A 1 8.16 -58.88 -0.93
N SER A 2 8.50 -57.67 -0.52
CA SER A 2 7.99 -56.75 0.51
C SER A 2 8.42 -55.34 0.06
N ASP A 3 7.49 -54.41 -0.11
CA ASP A 3 7.05 -53.42 0.89
C ASP A 3 8.12 -52.34 1.16
N ASP A 4 7.82 -51.15 0.63
CA ASP A 4 8.06 -49.82 1.19
C ASP A 4 9.34 -49.58 1.99
N LEU A 5 10.33 -48.95 1.34
CA LEU A 5 11.41 -48.24 2.03
C LEU A 5 11.08 -46.75 2.13
N ILE A 6 10.19 -46.46 3.07
CA ILE A 6 10.29 -45.44 4.13
C ILE A 6 11.24 -44.27 3.86
N ILE A 7 10.67 -43.08 3.56
CA ILE A 7 10.93 -41.85 4.33
C ILE A 7 9.61 -41.10 4.51
N THR A 8 8.89 -41.43 5.58
CA THR A 8 8.13 -40.43 6.32
C THR A 8 8.76 -40.31 7.70
N PRO A 9 8.90 -39.09 8.22
CA PRO A 9 8.68 -38.89 9.64
C PRO A 9 7.47 -37.99 9.85
N LYS A 10 6.41 -38.61 10.35
CA LYS A 10 5.28 -37.97 11.01
C LYS A 10 5.71 -37.45 12.38
N SER A 11 5.12 -36.32 12.76
CA SER A 11 4.94 -35.76 14.12
C SER A 11 6.14 -35.11 14.82
N LYS A 12 5.99 -33.81 15.08
CA LYS A 12 5.73 -33.34 16.44
C LYS A 12 4.67 -32.25 16.42
N THR A 13 3.50 -32.61 16.92
CA THR A 13 2.53 -31.70 17.53
C THR A 13 3.26 -30.86 18.59
N LYS A 14 3.23 -29.54 18.43
CA LYS A 14 3.29 -28.61 19.55
C LYS A 14 1.98 -27.85 19.52
N GLU A 15 1.07 -28.27 20.40
CA GLU A 15 -0.03 -27.44 20.86
C GLU A 15 0.63 -26.24 21.55
N GLU A 16 0.78 -25.13 20.81
CA GLU A 16 0.99 -23.81 21.40
C GLU A 16 -0.38 -23.30 21.80
N SER A 17 -0.56 -23.07 23.10
CA SER A 17 -1.76 -22.52 23.72
C SER A 17 -2.16 -21.20 23.05
N GLU A 18 -3.44 -21.03 22.77
CA GLU A 18 -4.02 -19.83 22.14
C GLU A 18 -3.70 -18.55 22.94
N GLU A 19 -3.50 -18.67 24.25
CA GLU A 19 -3.09 -17.58 25.16
C GLU A 19 -1.66 -17.04 24.88
N GLU A 20 -0.72 -17.87 24.40
CA GLU A 20 0.64 -17.40 24.04
C GLU A 20 0.69 -16.71 22.67
N LYS A 21 -0.32 -16.95 21.82
CA LYS A 21 -0.48 -16.24 20.55
C LYS A 21 -1.03 -14.84 20.76
N GLU A 22 -1.88 -14.62 21.76
CA GLU A 22 -2.45 -13.29 22.04
C GLU A 22 -1.42 -12.32 22.66
N GLU A 23 -0.53 -12.77 23.54
CA GLU A 23 0.48 -11.89 24.15
C GLU A 23 1.57 -11.44 23.16
N LYS A 24 1.97 -12.28 22.21
CA LYS A 24 2.98 -11.94 21.18
C LYS A 24 2.47 -10.99 20.11
N VAL A 25 1.16 -10.81 19.99
CA VAL A 25 0.53 -9.85 19.05
C VAL A 25 0.54 -8.43 19.63
N SER A 26 0.73 -8.26 20.95
CA SER A 26 0.71 -6.95 21.62
C SER A 26 1.99 -6.13 21.46
N GLN A 27 3.12 -6.75 21.10
CA GLN A 27 4.39 -6.07 20.84
C GLN A 27 4.69 -6.02 19.34
N SER A 28 3.92 -5.22 18.61
CA SER A 28 4.24 -4.58 17.33
C SER A 28 5.53 -5.07 16.64
N SER A 29 5.52 -6.30 16.12
CA SER A 29 6.50 -6.70 15.12
C SER A 29 6.08 -5.99 13.84
N ALA A 30 6.76 -4.90 13.47
CA ALA A 30 6.65 -4.36 12.13
C ALA A 30 6.71 -5.55 11.16
N LEU A 31 5.66 -5.69 10.34
CA LEU A 31 5.59 -6.82 9.40
C LEU A 31 6.92 -6.89 8.66
N PRO A 32 7.62 -8.04 8.67
CA PRO A 32 8.89 -8.14 7.99
C PRO A 32 8.70 -7.74 6.52
N SER A 33 9.65 -7.00 5.95
CA SER A 33 9.46 -6.27 4.68
C SER A 33 8.95 -7.16 3.53
N HIS A 34 9.30 -8.44 3.53
CA HIS A 34 8.80 -9.40 2.55
C HIS A 34 7.29 -9.66 2.65
N LEU A 35 6.71 -9.62 3.85
CA LEU A 35 5.26 -9.74 4.04
C LEU A 35 4.53 -8.47 3.58
N ILE A 36 5.08 -7.28 3.86
CA ILE A 36 4.51 -6.02 3.34
C ILE A 36 4.48 -6.05 1.81
N TYR A 37 5.58 -6.47 1.20
CA TYR A 37 5.67 -6.64 -0.25
C TYR A 37 4.62 -7.61 -0.79
N GLU A 38 4.48 -8.81 -0.21
CA GLU A 38 3.50 -9.81 -0.67
C GLU A 38 2.05 -9.31 -0.52
N VAL A 39 1.73 -8.57 0.54
CA VAL A 39 0.41 -7.94 0.70
C VAL A 39 0.14 -6.94 -0.42
N ILE A 40 1.04 -5.96 -0.62
CA ILE A 40 0.88 -4.93 -1.67
C ILE A 40 0.82 -5.58 -3.06
N ARG A 41 1.65 -6.59 -3.31
CA ARG A 41 1.67 -7.33 -4.57
C ARG A 41 0.33 -8.02 -4.82
N ARG A 42 -0.23 -8.70 -3.82
CA ARG A 42 -1.50 -9.40 -3.96
C ARG A 42 -2.65 -8.42 -4.21
N GLU A 43 -2.72 -7.34 -3.45
CA GLU A 43 -3.72 -6.27 -3.65
C GLU A 43 -3.63 -5.67 -5.06
N GLY A 44 -2.41 -5.41 -5.55
CA GLY A 44 -2.20 -4.93 -6.92
C GLY A 44 -2.64 -5.93 -8.00
N GLN A 45 -2.40 -7.23 -7.81
CA GLN A 45 -2.86 -8.26 -8.75
C GLN A 45 -4.39 -8.37 -8.77
N GLU A 46 -5.03 -8.29 -7.60
CA GLU A 46 -6.50 -8.29 -7.48
C GLU A 46 -7.12 -7.08 -8.18
N GLU A 47 -6.53 -5.89 -8.04
CA GLU A 47 -7.00 -4.67 -8.70
C GLU A 47 -6.80 -4.73 -10.22
N LEU A 48 -5.64 -5.22 -10.69
CA LEU A 48 -5.36 -5.39 -12.12
C LEU A 48 -6.22 -6.48 -12.78
N ALA A 49 -6.71 -7.46 -12.02
CA ALA A 49 -7.62 -8.49 -12.51
C ALA A 49 -9.06 -7.98 -12.72
N ARG A 50 -9.39 -6.75 -12.30
CA ARG A 50 -10.70 -6.14 -12.58
C ARG A 50 -10.92 -5.97 -14.08
N SER A 51 -12.18 -5.80 -14.47
CA SER A 51 -12.55 -5.54 -15.87
C SER A 51 -11.77 -4.35 -16.43
N ASN A 52 -11.17 -4.51 -17.62
CA ASN A 52 -10.40 -3.48 -18.32
C ASN A 52 -11.11 -2.11 -18.38
N ARG A 53 -12.45 -2.10 -18.47
CA ARG A 53 -13.23 -0.86 -18.49
C ARG A 53 -13.15 -0.11 -17.15
N SER A 54 -13.19 -0.82 -16.03
CA SER A 54 -13.05 -0.24 -14.70
C SER A 54 -11.66 0.36 -14.52
N LEU A 55 -10.62 -0.35 -14.96
CA LEU A 55 -9.23 0.08 -14.82
C LEU A 55 -8.95 1.37 -15.63
N ILE A 56 -9.51 1.47 -16.83
CA ILE A 56 -9.40 2.69 -17.66
C ILE A 56 -10.07 3.88 -16.98
N TRP A 57 -11.28 3.72 -16.43
CA TRP A 57 -11.96 4.80 -15.71
C TRP A 57 -11.22 5.22 -14.44
N SER A 58 -10.59 4.28 -13.74
CA SER A 58 -9.73 4.56 -12.59
C SER A 58 -8.53 5.41 -13.01
N GLY A 59 -7.82 5.01 -14.08
CA GLY A 59 -6.70 5.78 -14.61
C GLY A 59 -7.08 7.18 -15.08
N VAL A 60 -8.24 7.34 -15.73
CA VAL A 60 -8.75 8.66 -16.14
C VAL A 60 -9.08 9.52 -14.93
N ALA A 61 -9.76 8.96 -13.93
CA ALA A 61 -10.05 9.65 -12.67
C ALA A 61 -8.77 10.05 -11.94
N ALA A 62 -7.79 9.14 -11.84
CA ALA A 62 -6.50 9.41 -11.24
C ALA A 62 -5.74 10.52 -11.98
N GLY A 63 -5.75 10.53 -13.33
CA GLY A 63 -5.15 11.62 -14.11
C GLY A 63 -5.81 12.99 -13.88
N MET A 64 -7.14 13.03 -13.76
CA MET A 64 -7.85 14.24 -13.37
C MET A 64 -7.47 14.69 -11.94
N MET A 65 -7.37 13.75 -11.00
CA MET A 65 -6.95 14.05 -9.62
C MET A 65 -5.49 14.54 -9.56
N MET A 66 -4.60 13.99 -10.37
CA MET A 66 -3.21 14.49 -10.46
C MET A 66 -3.13 15.92 -10.99
N SER A 67 -4.11 16.39 -11.76
CA SER A 67 -4.15 17.79 -12.20
C SER A 67 -4.34 18.77 -11.04
N PHE A 68 -4.90 18.32 -9.90
CA PHE A 68 -4.99 19.13 -8.68
C PHE A 68 -3.64 19.39 -8.03
N SER A 69 -2.60 18.59 -8.32
CA SER A 69 -1.24 18.88 -7.86
C SER A 69 -0.75 20.22 -8.39
N VAL A 70 -0.90 20.44 -9.71
CA VAL A 70 -0.52 21.69 -10.36
C VAL A 70 -1.41 22.85 -9.90
N LEU A 71 -2.72 22.60 -9.72
CA LEU A 71 -3.64 23.62 -9.21
C LEU A 71 -3.28 24.05 -7.79
N GLY A 72 -2.97 23.09 -6.90
CA GLY A 72 -2.58 23.36 -5.52
C GLY A 72 -1.26 24.13 -5.44
N GLU A 73 -0.27 23.73 -6.24
CA GLU A 73 1.00 24.45 -6.37
C GLU A 73 0.78 25.89 -6.86
N ALA A 74 -0.06 26.08 -7.88
CA ALA A 74 -0.39 27.40 -8.41
C ALA A 74 -1.11 28.30 -7.40
N ILE A 75 -2.03 27.74 -6.60
CA ILE A 75 -2.70 28.47 -5.52
C ILE A 75 -1.67 28.92 -4.49
N PHE A 76 -0.82 28.01 -4.00
CA PHE A 76 0.21 28.38 -3.02
C PHE A 76 1.15 29.45 -3.57
N ARG A 77 1.63 29.28 -4.80
CA ARG A 77 2.51 30.25 -5.45
C ARG A 77 1.87 31.63 -5.64
N THR A 78 0.56 31.69 -5.83
CA THR A 78 -0.17 32.96 -6.00
C THR A 78 -0.37 33.70 -4.68
N TYR A 79 -0.63 32.98 -3.59
CA TYR A 79 -0.97 33.58 -2.29
C TYR A 79 0.21 33.69 -1.32
N LEU A 80 1.32 32.99 -1.57
CA LEU A 80 2.52 33.14 -0.76
C LEU A 80 3.29 34.42 -1.12
N PRO A 81 3.83 35.13 -0.13
CA PRO A 81 4.71 36.26 -0.37
C PRO A 81 6.03 35.79 -1.00
N ASP A 82 6.74 36.70 -1.65
CA ASP A 82 8.03 36.41 -2.27
C ASP A 82 9.11 36.28 -1.18
N ALA A 83 9.21 35.06 -0.63
CA ALA A 83 10.06 34.71 0.49
C ALA A 83 10.83 33.41 0.19
N PRO A 84 12.02 33.23 0.75
CA PRO A 84 12.87 32.07 0.43
C PRO A 84 12.24 30.73 0.82
N TYR A 85 11.30 30.71 1.78
CA TYR A 85 10.58 29.50 2.17
C TYR A 85 9.38 29.18 1.27
N SER A 86 8.94 30.13 0.43
CA SER A 86 7.71 29.97 -0.36
C SER A 86 7.81 28.81 -1.35
N TYR A 87 9.00 28.60 -1.94
CA TYR A 87 9.31 27.44 -2.76
C TYR A 87 9.07 26.11 -2.03
N LEU A 88 9.41 26.03 -0.74
CA LEU A 88 9.24 24.78 0.01
C LEU A 88 7.77 24.47 0.26
N VAL A 89 6.95 25.50 0.46
CA VAL A 89 5.52 25.37 0.73
C VAL A 89 4.73 25.11 -0.54
N GLU A 90 5.07 25.74 -1.67
CA GLU A 90 4.38 25.46 -2.95
C GLU A 90 4.55 23.99 -3.39
N ASN A 91 5.69 23.37 -3.10
CA ASN A 91 5.92 21.94 -3.36
C ASN A 91 4.98 21.01 -2.59
N ILE A 92 4.35 21.46 -1.49
CA ILE A 92 3.30 20.68 -0.81
C ILE A 92 2.08 20.54 -1.74
N GLY A 93 1.82 21.55 -2.57
CA GLY A 93 0.78 21.51 -3.60
C GLY A 93 0.94 20.34 -4.55
N TYR A 94 2.18 20.00 -4.93
CA TYR A 94 2.46 18.83 -5.77
C TYR A 94 1.97 17.51 -5.14
N SER A 95 2.10 17.38 -3.82
CA SER A 95 1.67 16.18 -3.08
C SER A 95 0.14 16.07 -2.99
N PHE A 96 -0.60 17.16 -3.23
CA PHE A 96 -2.05 17.20 -3.04
C PHE A 96 -2.81 16.26 -3.98
N GLY A 97 -2.44 16.19 -5.26
CA GLY A 97 -3.07 15.24 -6.20
C GLY A 97 -2.84 13.78 -5.82
N PHE A 98 -1.65 13.44 -5.29
CA PHE A 98 -1.38 12.09 -4.78
C PHE A 98 -2.28 11.72 -3.60
N LEU A 99 -2.48 12.66 -2.65
CA LEU A 99 -3.39 12.44 -1.53
C LEU A 99 -4.82 12.16 -2.01
N LEU A 100 -5.30 12.90 -3.01
CA LEU A 100 -6.62 12.68 -3.59
C LEU A 100 -6.75 11.30 -4.27
N VAL A 101 -5.73 10.87 -5.02
CA VAL A 101 -5.71 9.56 -5.66
C VAL A 101 -5.71 8.42 -4.64
N ILE A 102 -4.83 8.51 -3.63
CA ILE A 102 -4.70 7.48 -2.60
C ILE A 102 -5.97 7.38 -1.74
N MET A 103 -6.54 8.53 -1.33
CA MET A 103 -7.80 8.53 -0.59
C MET A 103 -8.98 8.05 -1.44
N GLY A 104 -8.97 8.37 -2.74
CA GLY A 104 -9.99 7.94 -3.69
C GLY A 104 -9.90 6.46 -4.08
N ARG A 105 -8.79 5.78 -3.77
CA ARG A 105 -8.48 4.42 -4.24
C ARG A 105 -8.64 4.28 -5.76
N LEU A 106 -8.07 5.25 -6.49
CA LEU A 106 -8.14 5.39 -7.94
C LEU A 106 -6.89 4.83 -8.64
#